data_AF-A0A925JG75-F1
#
_entry.id   AF-A0A925JG75-F1
#
_cell.length_a   1.000
_cell.length_b   1.000
_cell.length_c   1.000
_cell.angle_alpha   90.00
_cell.angle_beta   90.00
_cell.angle_gamma   90.00
#
_symmetry.space_group_name_H-M   'P 1'
#
loop_
_entity.id
_entity.type
_entity.pdbx_description
1 polymer ?
#
loop_
_entity_poly.entity_id
_entity_poly.type
_entity_poly.pdbx_seq_one_letter_code
_entity_poly.pdbx_strand_id
1 'polypeptide(L)'
;MFALSPVFGESKNRIISFEFYSGIFNVEIDSTMNVEFNATPSEPSVQSFYNSLNQAKYQPVIASLKAYKEKYQLNDWLYYQLIRKTAQQISPKAANYPRYTLYKWFFLAQSGYDARLALTKNQLLFYVRSEEDISDIPYYEKDGKQYVCLNFHDYSNIDYKKDEIKPINITFPESKTLFSYKITRMPDFSPGDYSEKLLKFNYRQ
;
A
#
# COMPACT_ATOMS: atom_id res chain seq x y z
N MET A 1 14.41 -25.86 44.60
CA MET A 1 13.27 -25.70 43.68
C MET A 1 13.46 -24.35 42.99
N PHE A 2 14.14 -24.32 41.84
CA PHE A 2 14.36 -23.09 41.08
C PHE A 2 13.38 -23.09 39.90
N ALA A 3 12.47 -22.11 39.89
CA ALA A 3 11.56 -21.88 38.79
C ALA A 3 12.33 -21.23 37.64
N LEU A 4 12.46 -21.95 36.52
CA LEU A 4 12.88 -21.38 35.25
C LEU A 4 11.77 -20.45 34.77
N SER A 5 12.03 -19.15 34.79
CA SER A 5 11.21 -18.17 34.08
C SER A 5 11.38 -18.38 32.58
N PRO A 6 10.31 -18.31 31.76
CA PRO A 6 10.46 -18.38 30.32
C PRO A 6 11.15 -17.10 29.83
N VAL A 7 12.26 -17.29 29.13
CA VAL A 7 12.95 -16.25 28.37
C VAL A 7 12.00 -15.74 27.30
N PHE A 8 11.68 -14.44 27.33
CA PHE A 8 11.03 -13.75 26.22
C PHE A 8 11.90 -13.94 24.97
N GLY A 9 11.36 -14.58 23.93
CA GLY A 9 12.05 -14.73 22.66
C GLY A 9 12.36 -13.36 22.06
N GLU A 10 13.64 -13.10 21.79
CA GLU A 10 14.07 -11.91 21.05
C GLU A 10 13.46 -11.94 19.66
N SER A 11 12.51 -11.05 19.40
CA SER A 11 11.96 -10.88 18.06
C SER A 11 12.99 -10.14 17.21
N LYS A 12 13.76 -10.89 16.43
CA LYS A 12 14.88 -10.37 15.64
C LYS A 12 14.40 -9.51 14.47
N ASN A 13 15.01 -8.34 14.30
CA ASN A 13 14.80 -7.50 13.11
C ASN A 13 15.18 -8.29 11.86
N ARG A 14 14.46 -8.05 10.75
CA ARG A 14 14.74 -8.70 9.46
C ARG A 14 15.02 -7.70 8.37
N ILE A 15 15.95 -8.03 7.49
CA ILE A 15 16.24 -7.23 6.30
C ILE A 15 15.41 -7.77 5.15
N ILE A 16 14.72 -6.87 4.46
CA ILE A 16 14.03 -7.14 3.19
C ILE A 16 14.85 -6.48 2.09
N SER A 17 15.12 -7.23 1.03
CA SER A 17 15.86 -6.77 -0.14
C SER A 17 15.18 -7.26 -1.41
N PHE A 18 14.99 -6.37 -2.39
CA PHE A 18 14.50 -6.75 -3.71
C PHE A 18 14.86 -5.71 -4.76
N GLU A 19 15.02 -6.16 -6.00
CA GLU A 19 15.13 -5.28 -7.17
C GLU A 19 13.82 -4.53 -7.40
N PHE A 20 13.90 -3.24 -7.69
CA PHE A 20 12.77 -2.41 -8.07
C PHE A 20 13.25 -1.31 -9.00
N TYR A 21 12.52 -1.02 -10.08
CA TYR A 21 12.91 0.03 -11.03
C TYR A 21 14.39 -0.11 -11.47
N SER A 22 15.26 0.82 -11.10
CA SER A 22 16.69 0.83 -11.50
C SER A 22 17.66 0.50 -10.35
N GLY A 23 17.21 -0.17 -9.28
CA GLY A 23 18.13 -0.61 -8.23
C GLY A 23 17.52 -1.52 -7.17
N ILE A 24 18.34 -1.89 -6.19
CA ILE A 24 17.92 -2.77 -5.08
C ILE A 24 17.39 -1.90 -3.94
N PHE A 25 16.13 -2.12 -3.56
CA PHE A 25 15.56 -1.55 -2.34
C PHE A 25 15.93 -2.44 -1.16
N ASN A 26 16.52 -1.84 -0.12
CA ASN A 26 16.90 -2.51 1.11
C ASN A 26 16.25 -1.78 2.28
N VAL A 27 15.63 -2.54 3.19
CA VAL A 27 15.02 -1.98 4.39
C VAL A 27 15.09 -2.98 5.54
N GLU A 28 15.41 -2.48 6.72
CA GLU A 28 15.28 -3.24 7.96
C GLU A 28 13.87 -3.07 8.51
N ILE A 29 13.22 -4.19 8.81
CA ILE A 29 11.92 -4.24 9.46
C ILE A 29 12.13 -4.67 10.89
N ASP A 30 11.87 -3.74 11.80
CA ASP A 30 11.81 -4.03 13.23
C ASP A 30 10.68 -5.02 13.51
N SER A 31 10.92 -5.96 14.42
CA SER A 31 9.95 -7.01 14.72
C SER A 31 8.61 -6.51 15.28
N THR A 32 8.58 -5.31 15.90
CA THR A 32 7.34 -4.65 16.33
C THR A 32 6.40 -4.32 15.16
N MET A 33 6.94 -4.26 13.93
CA MET A 33 6.16 -4.08 12.71
C MET A 33 5.41 -5.34 12.27
N ASN A 34 5.58 -6.49 12.93
CA ASN A 34 4.75 -7.67 12.66
C ASN A 34 3.41 -7.57 13.40
N VAL A 35 2.58 -6.57 13.07
CA VAL A 35 1.24 -6.42 13.65
C VAL A 35 0.29 -7.39 12.98
N GLU A 36 -0.34 -8.27 13.75
CA GLU A 36 -1.33 -9.25 13.28
C GLU A 36 -2.67 -8.59 12.94
N PHE A 37 -3.41 -9.18 12.00
CA PHE A 37 -4.77 -8.74 11.65
C PHE A 37 -5.60 -9.94 11.22
N ASN A 38 -6.20 -10.63 12.20
CA ASN A 38 -7.00 -11.85 11.95
C ASN A 38 -8.52 -11.59 12.02
N ALA A 39 -8.91 -10.33 12.25
CA ALA A 39 -10.31 -9.92 12.36
C ALA A 39 -10.92 -9.62 10.99
N THR A 40 -12.25 -9.70 10.93
CA THR A 40 -13.01 -9.13 9.81
C THR A 40 -12.83 -7.60 9.79
N PRO A 41 -12.63 -6.98 8.62
CA PRO A 41 -12.53 -5.52 8.53
C PRO A 41 -13.75 -4.80 9.07
N SER A 42 -13.51 -3.93 10.04
CA SER A 42 -14.47 -3.03 10.67
C SER A 42 -13.71 -1.79 11.18
N GLU A 43 -14.41 -0.69 11.45
CA GLU A 43 -13.76 0.52 11.96
C GLU A 43 -12.97 0.25 13.26
N PRO A 44 -13.49 -0.50 14.26
CA PRO A 44 -12.72 -0.85 15.45
C PRO A 44 -11.48 -1.71 15.17
N SER A 45 -11.57 -2.70 14.27
CA SER A 45 -10.43 -3.57 13.97
C SER A 45 -9.33 -2.81 13.23
N VAL A 46 -9.71 -1.92 12.31
CA VAL A 46 -8.77 -1.03 11.61
C VAL A 46 -8.13 -0.04 12.58
N GLN A 47 -8.90 0.56 13.48
CA GLN A 47 -8.38 1.49 14.50
C GLN A 47 -7.36 0.79 15.41
N SER A 48 -7.65 -0.44 15.86
CA SER A 48 -6.71 -1.22 16.67
C SER A 48 -5.41 -1.48 15.92
N PHE A 49 -5.48 -1.89 14.65
CA PHE A 49 -4.31 -2.14 13.82
C PHE A 49 -3.46 -0.87 13.62
N TYR A 50 -4.12 0.25 13.32
CA TYR A 50 -3.48 1.56 13.20
C TYR A 50 -2.77 1.97 14.50
N ASN A 51 -3.41 1.79 15.66
CA ASN A 51 -2.80 2.10 16.96
C ASN A 51 -1.55 1.24 17.21
N SER A 52 -1.63 -0.06 16.94
CA SER A 52 -0.47 -0.97 17.05
C SER A 52 0.69 -0.56 16.14
N LEU A 53 0.41 -0.18 14.88
CA LEU A 53 1.46 0.27 13.98
C LEU A 53 2.08 1.61 14.42
N ASN A 54 1.31 2.53 14.98
CA ASN A 54 1.88 3.79 15.49
C ASN A 54 2.79 3.59 16.71
N GLN A 55 2.62 2.50 17.44
CA GLN A 55 3.52 2.11 18.55
C GLN A 55 4.75 1.31 18.06
N ALA A 56 4.71 0.78 16.84
CA ALA A 56 5.82 0.06 16.23
C ALA A 56 6.89 1.03 15.69
N LYS A 57 8.09 0.51 15.42
CA LYS A 57 9.19 1.30 14.84
C LYS A 57 9.09 1.37 13.31
N TYR A 58 8.07 2.04 12.79
CA TYR A 58 7.83 2.15 11.35
C TYR A 58 8.66 3.24 10.64
N GLN A 59 9.17 4.22 11.39
CA GLN A 59 9.82 5.41 10.85
C GLN A 59 11.03 5.08 9.95
N PRO A 60 11.91 4.11 10.28
CA PRO A 60 12.99 3.70 9.37
C PRO A 60 12.48 3.18 8.02
N VAL A 61 11.34 2.49 8.00
CA VAL A 61 10.72 1.98 6.76
C VAL A 61 10.25 3.16 5.90
N ILE A 62 9.57 4.13 6.50
CA ILE A 62 9.12 5.34 5.80
C ILE A 62 10.32 6.14 5.28
N ALA A 63 11.37 6.30 6.08
CA ALA A 63 12.59 6.98 5.67
C ALA A 63 13.25 6.30 4.46
N SER A 64 13.40 4.96 4.49
CA SER A 64 13.96 4.20 3.37
C SER A 64 13.10 4.30 2.11
N LEU A 65 11.77 4.22 2.24
CA LEU A 65 10.85 4.38 1.11
C LEU A 65 11.01 5.77 0.47
N LYS A 66 10.97 6.84 1.28
CA LYS A 66 11.11 8.22 0.78
C LYS A 66 12.49 8.49 0.18
N ALA A 67 13.56 8.03 0.82
CA ALA A 67 14.92 8.14 0.29
C ALA A 67 15.06 7.43 -1.05
N TYR A 68 14.44 6.26 -1.22
CA TYR A 68 14.42 5.56 -2.50
C TYR A 68 13.61 6.30 -3.56
N LYS A 69 12.44 6.85 -3.18
CA LYS A 69 11.62 7.71 -4.05
C LYS A 69 12.44 8.87 -4.61
N GLU A 70 13.15 9.58 -3.73
CA GLU A 70 13.97 10.74 -4.08
C GLU A 70 15.16 10.35 -4.95
N LYS A 71 15.92 9.32 -4.54
CA LYS A 71 17.11 8.85 -5.26
C LYS A 71 16.81 8.47 -6.72
N TYR A 72 15.72 7.75 -6.96
CA TYR A 72 15.35 7.29 -8.30
C TYR A 72 14.28 8.16 -8.96
N GLN A 73 13.88 9.27 -8.33
CA GLN A 73 12.88 10.21 -8.83
C GLN A 73 11.57 9.52 -9.23
N LEU A 74 11.09 8.61 -8.37
CA LEU A 74 9.87 7.87 -8.64
C LEU A 74 8.67 8.83 -8.62
N ASN A 75 7.84 8.79 -9.67
CA ASN A 75 6.49 9.37 -9.62
C ASN A 75 5.61 8.61 -8.61
N ASP A 76 4.44 9.15 -8.29
CA ASP A 76 3.61 8.60 -7.21
C ASP A 76 3.10 7.20 -7.53
N TRP A 77 2.80 6.90 -8.80
CA TRP A 77 2.46 5.54 -9.22
C TRP A 77 3.60 4.55 -8.94
N LEU A 78 4.82 4.84 -9.38
CA LEU A 78 5.99 3.99 -9.11
C LEU A 78 6.29 3.90 -7.61
N TYR A 79 6.11 4.99 -6.87
CA TYR A 79 6.27 4.99 -5.42
C TYR A 79 5.25 4.07 -4.73
N TYR A 80 4.00 4.10 -5.17
CA TYR A 80 2.97 3.17 -4.69
C TYR A 80 3.31 1.71 -5.05
N GLN A 81 3.85 1.45 -6.24
CA GLN A 81 4.31 0.11 -6.62
C GLN A 81 5.45 -0.39 -5.71
N LEU A 82 6.36 0.49 -5.29
CA LEU A 82 7.38 0.18 -4.28
C LEU A 82 6.72 -0.18 -2.94
N ILE A 83 5.79 0.64 -2.46
CA ILE A 83 5.01 0.38 -1.23
C ILE A 83 4.28 -0.96 -1.30
N ARG A 84 3.65 -1.29 -2.44
CA ARG A 84 2.97 -2.58 -2.66
C ARG A 84 3.94 -3.75 -2.51
N LYS A 85 5.15 -3.64 -3.07
CA LYS A 85 6.17 -4.69 -2.98
C LYS A 85 6.70 -4.82 -1.55
N THR A 86 6.93 -3.71 -0.85
CA THR A 86 7.30 -3.72 0.58
C THR A 86 6.22 -4.35 1.45
N ALA A 87 4.95 -3.95 1.28
CA ALA A 87 3.83 -4.54 2.01
C ALA A 87 3.67 -6.04 1.72
N GLN A 88 3.96 -6.49 0.49
CA GLN A 88 3.90 -7.91 0.12
C GLN A 88 4.93 -8.75 0.90
N GLN A 89 6.10 -8.19 1.18
CA GLN A 89 7.15 -8.87 1.97
C GLN A 89 6.81 -8.92 3.47
N ILE A 90 6.01 -7.94 3.95
CA ILE A 90 5.56 -7.87 5.35
C ILE A 90 4.34 -8.77 5.58
N SER A 91 3.32 -8.61 4.76
CA SER A 91 2.03 -9.29 4.82
C SER A 91 1.66 -9.74 3.41
N PRO A 92 1.98 -10.97 3.00
CA PRO A 92 1.68 -11.47 1.66
C PRO A 92 0.19 -11.37 1.33
N LYS A 93 -0.13 -10.76 0.17
CA LYS A 93 -1.51 -10.54 -0.32
C LYS A 93 -2.36 -11.82 -0.26
N ALA A 94 -1.80 -12.93 -0.70
CA ALA A 94 -2.50 -14.22 -0.76
C ALA A 94 -2.81 -14.83 0.61
N ALA A 95 -2.00 -14.50 1.63
CA ALA A 95 -2.20 -15.00 2.99
C ALA A 95 -3.20 -14.14 3.76
N ASN A 96 -3.10 -12.81 3.63
CA ASN A 96 -3.96 -11.87 4.35
C ASN A 96 -4.12 -10.56 3.58
N TYR A 97 -5.14 -10.51 2.73
CA TYR A 97 -5.42 -9.35 1.87
C TYR A 97 -5.79 -8.07 2.66
N PRO A 98 -6.64 -8.12 3.71
CA PRO A 98 -6.90 -6.95 4.54
C PRO A 98 -5.64 -6.37 5.17
N ARG A 99 -4.81 -7.21 5.81
CA ARG A 99 -3.54 -6.79 6.43
C ARG A 99 -2.60 -6.16 5.41
N TYR A 100 -2.47 -6.79 4.23
CA TYR A 100 -1.72 -6.23 3.11
C TYR A 100 -2.20 -4.83 2.71
N THR A 101 -3.53 -4.64 2.62
CA THR A 101 -4.13 -3.34 2.29
C THR A 101 -3.87 -2.29 3.36
N LEU A 102 -3.94 -2.65 4.63
CA LEU A 102 -3.66 -1.74 5.74
C LEU A 102 -2.19 -1.28 5.76
N TYR A 103 -1.21 -2.15 5.49
CA TYR A 103 0.19 -1.72 5.35
C TYR A 103 0.39 -0.75 4.18
N LYS A 104 -0.22 -1.03 3.02
CA LYS A 104 -0.15 -0.10 1.86
C LYS A 104 -0.68 1.28 2.23
N TRP A 105 -1.87 1.32 2.83
CA TRP A 105 -2.51 2.56 3.26
C TRP A 105 -1.67 3.30 4.28
N PHE A 106 -1.21 2.60 5.33
CA PHE A 106 -0.41 3.19 6.38
C PHE A 106 0.90 3.79 5.85
N PHE A 107 1.65 3.05 5.01
CA PHE A 107 2.90 3.56 4.45
C PHE A 107 2.69 4.76 3.53
N LEU A 108 1.64 4.72 2.69
CA LEU A 108 1.36 5.83 1.79
C LEU A 108 0.92 7.08 2.58
N ALA A 109 0.05 6.91 3.57
CA ALA A 109 -0.39 8.00 4.45
C ALA A 109 0.79 8.59 5.25
N GLN A 110 1.62 7.77 5.89
CA GLN A 110 2.83 8.21 6.62
C GLN A 110 3.89 8.83 5.70
N SER A 111 3.81 8.60 4.39
CA SER A 111 4.67 9.28 3.41
C SER A 111 4.17 10.68 3.05
N GLY A 112 2.99 11.09 3.53
CA GLY A 112 2.42 12.43 3.36
C GLY A 112 1.24 12.53 2.39
N TYR A 113 0.76 11.42 1.81
CA TYR A 113 -0.38 11.43 0.88
C TYR A 113 -1.72 11.40 1.61
N ASP A 114 -2.71 12.16 1.14
CA ASP A 114 -4.09 12.08 1.66
C ASP A 114 -4.73 10.75 1.21
N ALA A 115 -4.46 9.71 2.01
CA ALA A 115 -4.83 8.33 1.74
C ALA A 115 -5.86 7.87 2.79
N ARG A 116 -6.99 7.32 2.32
CA ARG A 116 -8.17 7.04 3.14
C ARG A 116 -8.64 5.61 2.98
N LEU A 117 -9.38 5.13 3.98
CA LEU A 117 -10.04 3.84 3.96
C LEU A 117 -11.55 4.01 3.99
N ALA A 118 -12.24 3.07 3.35
CA ALA A 118 -13.67 2.86 3.52
C ALA A 118 -13.99 1.37 3.59
N LEU A 119 -15.17 1.05 4.11
CA LEU A 119 -15.69 -0.29 4.23
C LEU A 119 -16.92 -0.48 3.35
N THR A 120 -17.00 -1.63 2.69
CA THR A 120 -18.23 -2.11 2.04
C THR A 120 -18.31 -3.62 2.21
N LYS A 121 -19.43 -4.17 2.69
CA LYS A 121 -19.61 -5.63 2.89
C LYS A 121 -18.38 -6.33 3.52
N ASN A 122 -17.79 -5.74 4.56
CA ASN A 122 -16.58 -6.24 5.24
C ASN A 122 -15.29 -6.25 4.39
N GLN A 123 -15.25 -5.50 3.30
CA GLN A 123 -14.10 -5.29 2.42
C GLN A 123 -13.50 -3.91 2.65
N LEU A 124 -12.16 -3.81 2.59
CA LEU A 124 -11.43 -2.56 2.74
C LEU A 124 -11.19 -1.95 1.37
N LEU A 125 -11.81 -0.82 1.11
CA LEU A 125 -11.52 0.04 -0.02
C LEU A 125 -10.44 1.05 0.38
N PHE A 126 -9.45 1.21 -0.48
CA PHE A 126 -8.29 2.06 -0.24
C PHE A 126 -8.23 3.18 -1.28
N TYR A 127 -8.31 4.42 -0.80
CA TYR A 127 -8.42 5.61 -1.62
C TYR A 127 -7.23 6.55 -1.47
N VAL A 128 -6.97 7.32 -2.51
CA VAL A 128 -6.05 8.47 -2.48
C VAL A 128 -6.72 9.71 -3.06
N ARG A 129 -6.40 10.88 -2.52
CA ARG A 129 -6.82 12.14 -3.11
C ARG A 129 -6.07 12.37 -4.42
N SER A 130 -6.80 12.58 -5.51
CA SER A 130 -6.26 12.93 -6.82
C SER A 130 -7.20 13.89 -7.52
N GLU A 131 -6.66 14.89 -8.20
CA GLU A 131 -7.39 15.87 -9.00
C GLU A 131 -7.31 15.53 -10.51
N GLU A 132 -6.76 14.38 -10.85
CA GLU A 132 -6.66 13.90 -12.24
C GLU A 132 -7.94 13.16 -12.65
N ASP A 133 -8.36 13.36 -13.89
CA ASP A 133 -9.40 12.54 -14.52
C ASP A 133 -8.81 11.20 -14.94
N ILE A 134 -9.30 10.11 -14.35
CA ILE A 134 -8.79 8.77 -14.57
C ILE A 134 -9.94 7.88 -15.02
N SER A 135 -9.92 7.55 -16.30
CA SER A 135 -10.93 6.69 -16.91
C SER A 135 -11.01 5.33 -16.20
N ASP A 136 -12.24 4.85 -16.05
CA ASP A 136 -12.58 3.51 -15.55
C ASP A 136 -12.15 3.18 -14.12
N ILE A 137 -11.71 4.16 -13.32
CA ILE A 137 -11.46 3.96 -11.89
C ILE A 137 -12.56 4.63 -11.06
N PRO A 138 -13.27 3.88 -10.19
CA PRO A 138 -14.25 4.46 -9.29
C PRO A 138 -13.62 5.49 -8.35
N TYR A 139 -14.28 6.63 -8.21
CA TYR A 139 -13.94 7.67 -7.25
C TYR A 139 -15.18 8.17 -6.52
N TYR A 140 -14.98 8.84 -5.39
CA TYR A 140 -16.02 9.63 -4.75
C TYR A 140 -15.49 11.05 -4.50
N GLU A 141 -16.41 11.99 -4.36
CA GLU A 141 -16.10 13.35 -3.95
C GLU A 141 -16.56 13.60 -2.52
N LYS A 142 -15.74 14.28 -1.73
CA LYS A 142 -16.08 14.75 -0.39
C LYS A 142 -15.42 16.09 -0.14
N ASP A 143 -16.22 17.09 0.25
CA ASP A 143 -15.76 18.46 0.52
C ASP A 143 -14.97 19.08 -0.66
N GLY A 144 -15.45 18.85 -1.90
CA GLY A 144 -14.79 19.32 -3.13
C GLY A 144 -13.47 18.63 -3.46
N LYS A 145 -13.16 17.49 -2.81
CA LYS A 145 -11.95 16.71 -3.05
C LYS A 145 -12.33 15.34 -3.62
N GLN A 146 -11.69 14.97 -4.72
CA GLN A 146 -11.86 13.67 -5.36
C GLN A 146 -10.92 12.62 -4.76
N TYR A 147 -11.46 11.43 -4.47
CA TYR A 147 -10.75 10.28 -3.91
C TYR A 147 -10.92 9.06 -4.81
N VAL A 148 -9.81 8.56 -5.34
CA VAL A 148 -9.76 7.48 -6.34
C VAL A 148 -9.39 6.16 -5.68
N CYS A 149 -10.10 5.07 -6.02
CA CYS A 149 -9.92 3.76 -5.39
C CYS A 149 -8.72 3.00 -5.99
N LEU A 150 -7.65 2.79 -5.19
CA LEU A 150 -6.41 2.12 -5.62
C LEU A 150 -6.49 0.59 -5.66
N ASN A 151 -7.48 -0.01 -5.01
CA ASN A 151 -7.59 -1.47 -4.91
C ASN A 151 -8.92 -1.98 -5.45
N PHE A 152 -9.59 -1.19 -6.30
CA PHE A 152 -10.89 -1.56 -6.87
C PHE A 152 -10.80 -2.88 -7.66
N HIS A 153 -9.74 -3.04 -8.47
CA HIS A 153 -9.51 -4.22 -9.30
C HIS A 153 -9.23 -5.50 -8.50
N ASP A 154 -8.93 -5.38 -7.20
CA ASP A 154 -8.67 -6.53 -6.35
C ASP A 154 -9.99 -7.23 -5.92
N TYR A 155 -11.15 -6.62 -6.19
CA TYR A 155 -12.47 -7.15 -5.87
C TYR A 155 -13.33 -7.34 -7.13
N SER A 156 -13.92 -8.52 -7.30
CA SER A 156 -14.77 -8.84 -8.46
C SER A 156 -16.26 -8.53 -8.27
N ASN A 157 -16.71 -8.29 -7.03
CA ASN A 157 -18.13 -8.35 -6.65
C ASN A 157 -18.66 -7.08 -5.94
N ILE A 158 -17.96 -5.94 -6.06
CA ILE A 158 -18.41 -4.66 -5.48
C ILE A 158 -19.20 -3.89 -6.53
N ASP A 159 -20.46 -3.60 -6.23
CA ASP A 159 -21.26 -2.67 -7.01
C ASP A 159 -21.16 -1.28 -6.36
N TYR A 160 -20.22 -0.46 -6.83
CA TYR A 160 -19.97 0.89 -6.29
C TYR A 160 -21.19 1.82 -6.36
N LYS A 161 -22.24 1.47 -7.13
CA LYS A 161 -23.48 2.26 -7.21
C LYS A 161 -24.54 1.80 -6.22
N LYS A 162 -24.49 0.54 -5.76
CA LYS A 162 -25.53 -0.04 -4.89
C LYS A 162 -25.04 -0.33 -3.48
N ASP A 163 -23.76 -0.64 -3.33
CA ASP A 163 -23.21 -1.07 -2.07
C ASP A 163 -22.92 0.13 -1.18
N GLU A 164 -23.31 0.03 0.09
CA GLU A 164 -23.05 1.08 1.07
C GLU A 164 -21.54 1.16 1.38
N ILE A 165 -20.93 2.30 1.06
CA ILE A 165 -19.52 2.58 1.32
C ILE A 165 -19.42 3.50 2.55
N LYS A 166 -18.84 2.99 3.64
CA LYS A 166 -18.66 3.70 4.91
C LYS A 166 -17.22 4.15 5.08
N PRO A 167 -16.91 5.46 5.02
CA PRO A 167 -15.57 5.96 5.32
C PRO A 167 -15.13 5.59 6.73
N ILE A 168 -13.85 5.26 6.91
CA ILE A 168 -13.24 5.07 8.24
C ILE A 168 -12.59 6.40 8.66
N ASN A 169 -12.90 6.88 9.86
CA ASN A 169 -12.45 8.19 10.34
C ASN A 169 -11.07 8.16 11.01
N ILE A 170 -10.05 7.71 10.27
CA ILE A 170 -8.64 7.86 10.68
C ILE A 170 -7.99 8.90 9.79
N THR A 171 -7.44 9.94 10.41
CA THR A 171 -6.81 11.06 9.70
C THR A 171 -5.32 11.15 10.03
N PHE A 172 -4.54 11.58 9.05
CA PHE A 172 -3.13 11.93 9.21
C PHE A 172 -3.03 13.42 8.91
N PRO A 173 -3.03 14.31 9.92
CA PRO A 173 -3.12 15.76 9.71
C PRO A 173 -2.04 16.34 8.79
N GLU A 174 -0.86 15.72 8.79
CA GLU A 174 0.29 16.11 7.97
C GLU A 174 0.20 15.61 6.52
N SER A 175 -0.72 14.68 6.23
CA SER A 175 -0.79 14.01 4.93
C SER A 175 -1.76 14.73 3.98
N LYS A 176 -1.21 15.68 3.22
CA LYS A 176 -1.98 16.58 2.34
C LYS A 176 -1.63 16.43 0.86
N THR A 177 -0.62 15.64 0.52
CA THR A 177 -0.13 15.49 -0.85
C THR A 177 -1.15 14.78 -1.73
N LEU A 178 -1.38 15.33 -2.92
CA LEU A 178 -2.18 14.71 -3.97
C LEU A 178 -1.40 13.59 -4.64
N PHE A 179 -2.09 12.53 -5.03
CA PHE A 179 -1.50 11.42 -5.77
C PHE A 179 -1.65 11.66 -7.28
N SER A 180 -0.55 11.61 -8.03
CA SER A 180 -0.57 11.65 -9.50
C SER A 180 -0.37 10.26 -10.12
N TYR A 181 -1.23 9.91 -11.08
CA TYR A 181 -1.12 8.68 -11.87
C TYR A 181 -0.20 8.86 -13.09
N LYS A 182 0.31 10.07 -13.33
CA LYS A 182 1.17 10.36 -14.47
C LYS A 182 2.56 9.75 -14.29
N ILE A 183 2.99 8.99 -15.30
CA ILE A 183 4.36 8.52 -15.40
C ILE A 183 5.20 9.65 -16.02
N THR A 184 6.03 10.29 -15.21
CA THR A 184 6.89 11.40 -15.64
C THR A 184 8.25 10.97 -16.15
N ARG A 185 8.67 9.73 -15.88
CA ARG A 185 9.96 9.17 -16.29
C ARG A 185 9.87 7.66 -16.55
N MET A 186 10.34 7.24 -17.72
CA MET A 186 10.52 5.83 -18.07
C MET A 186 11.80 5.28 -17.42
N PRO A 187 11.84 4.03 -16.96
CA PRO A 187 13.08 3.42 -16.50
C PRO A 187 14.10 3.37 -17.63
N ASP A 188 15.37 3.41 -17.27
CA ASP A 188 16.44 3.09 -18.22
C ASP A 188 16.39 1.59 -18.50
N PHE A 189 16.03 1.22 -19.73
CA PHE A 189 16.03 -0.18 -20.18
C PHE A 189 17.42 -0.51 -20.74
N SER A 190 18.05 -1.57 -20.24
CA SER A 190 19.31 -2.01 -20.84
C SER A 190 19.02 -2.80 -22.13
N PRO A 191 19.89 -2.75 -23.16
CA PRO A 191 19.69 -3.49 -24.40
C PRO A 191 19.47 -5.01 -24.21
N GLY A 192 19.96 -5.58 -23.10
CA GLY A 192 19.76 -7.00 -22.76
C GLY A 192 18.37 -7.33 -22.21
N ASP A 193 17.57 -6.33 -21.82
CA ASP A 193 16.23 -6.51 -21.26
C ASP A 193 15.13 -6.51 -22.34
N TYR A 194 15.50 -6.25 -23.60
CA TYR A 194 14.57 -6.26 -24.72
C TYR A 194 14.31 -7.70 -25.18
N SER A 195 13.03 -8.05 -25.28
CA SER A 195 12.60 -9.25 -26.01
C SER A 195 11.63 -8.83 -27.11
N GLU A 196 11.89 -9.27 -28.33
CA GLU A 196 10.95 -9.11 -29.43
C GLU A 196 9.87 -10.19 -29.35
N LYS A 197 8.60 -9.78 -29.37
CA LYS A 197 7.47 -10.69 -29.49
C LYS A 197 6.66 -10.34 -30.72
N LEU A 198 6.43 -11.32 -31.58
CA LEU A 198 5.59 -11.16 -32.76
C LEU A 198 4.11 -11.27 -32.34
N LEU A 199 3.40 -10.15 -32.38
CA LEU A 199 1.96 -10.11 -32.09
C LEU A 199 1.18 -10.60 -33.30
N LYS A 200 0.51 -11.75 -33.18
CA LYS A 200 -0.45 -12.23 -34.19
C LYS A 200 -1.86 -11.89 -33.75
N PHE A 201 -2.56 -11.11 -34.56
CA PHE A 201 -3.97 -10.83 -34.38
C PHE A 201 -4.78 -11.74 -35.29
N ASN A 202 -5.66 -12.55 -34.71
CA ASN A 202 -6.63 -13.32 -35.46
C ASN A 202 -7.92 -12.50 -35.55
N TYR A 203 -8.25 -12.02 -36.73
CA TYR A 203 -9.53 -11.35 -36.99
C TYR A 203 -10.56 -12.40 -37.36
N ARG A 204 -11.70 -12.42 -36.68
CA ARG A 204 -12.87 -13.17 -37.13
C ARG A 204 -13.58 -12.31 -38.18
N GLN A 205 -13.77 -12.86 -39.37
CA GLN A 205 -14.64 -12.30 -40.42
C GLN A 205 -16.11 -12.45 -40.03
#